data_AF-A0A7S1LZ57-F1
#
_entry.id   AF-A0A7S1LZ57-F1
#
_cell.length_a   1.000
_cell.length_b   1.000
_cell.length_c   1.000
_cell.angle_alpha   90.00
_cell.angle_beta   90.00
_cell.angle_gamma   90.00
#
_symmetry.space_group_name_H-M   'P 1'
#
loop_
_entity.id
_entity.type
_entity.pdbx_description
1 polymer ?
#
loop_
_entity_poly.entity_id
_entity_poly.type
_entity_poly.pdbx_seq_one_letter_code
_entity_poly.pdbx_strand_id
1 'polypeptide(L)'
;AEGSPYVFVVPCSGKDGSDVDALTAANCKAISASLQAIHVDTVMAVDLGGDSLTGGVDFASHVELGRDRQVLHALRASGLPFVHVVLGPGCDAESSEDAMRAAVRAADERGELLGLLPLEEAIVAMSEHSCSLSPNRTPNVLKAALEHLAAVPSDAAGGPAARCVISRHGNTQAIPWSWLTVGLALRGVP
;
A
#
# COMPACT_ATOMS: atom_id res chain seq x y z
N ALA A 1 22.56 10.55 -9.23
CA ALA A 1 22.28 11.30 -8.00
C ALA A 1 22.46 10.34 -6.84
N GLU A 2 23.43 10.58 -5.96
CA GLU A 2 23.61 9.80 -4.74
C GLU A 2 22.61 10.33 -3.70
N GLY A 3 21.39 9.81 -3.74
CA GLY A 3 20.37 10.09 -2.73
C GLY A 3 20.17 8.84 -1.88
N SER A 4 20.34 8.97 -0.57
CA SER A 4 19.87 7.94 0.37
C SER A 4 18.37 8.16 0.61
N PRO A 5 17.53 7.11 0.58
CA PRO A 5 16.12 7.27 0.93
C PRO A 5 15.98 7.68 2.40
N TYR A 6 15.18 8.71 2.66
CA TYR A 6 14.74 9.03 4.01
C TYR A 6 13.51 8.20 4.34
N VAL A 7 13.54 7.47 5.46
CA VAL A 7 12.40 6.72 5.97
C VAL A 7 11.73 7.54 7.06
N PHE A 8 10.48 7.94 6.81
CA PHE A 8 9.66 8.65 7.80
C PHE A 8 8.68 7.68 8.45
N VAL A 9 8.50 7.84 9.75
CA VAL A 9 7.50 7.10 10.53
C VAL A 9 6.73 8.13 11.35
N VAL A 10 5.41 7.95 11.45
CA VAL A 10 4.59 8.79 12.34
C VAL A 10 5.00 8.56 13.80
N PRO A 11 5.14 9.63 14.61
CA PRO A 11 5.62 9.52 15.99
C PRO A 11 4.62 8.87 16.94
N CYS A 12 3.31 8.93 16.62
CA CYS A 12 2.26 8.42 17.48
C CYS A 12 1.51 7.27 16.78
N SER A 13 1.28 6.18 17.51
CA SER A 13 0.51 5.04 17.06
C SER A 13 -0.93 5.12 17.58
N GLY A 14 -1.91 4.71 16.77
CA GLY A 14 -3.31 4.63 17.21
C GLY A 14 -3.57 3.55 18.27
N LYS A 15 -2.59 2.69 18.56
CA LYS A 15 -2.75 1.51 19.42
C LYS A 15 -2.86 1.85 20.91
N ASP A 16 -2.50 3.08 21.29
CA ASP A 16 -2.49 3.53 22.68
C ASP A 16 -3.83 4.16 23.15
N GLY A 17 -4.92 3.97 22.38
CA GLY A 17 -6.26 4.46 22.75
C GLY A 17 -6.42 5.98 22.64
N SER A 18 -5.74 6.59 21.68
CA SER A 18 -5.67 8.04 21.50
C SER A 18 -6.91 8.62 20.82
N ASP A 19 -7.29 9.83 21.21
CA ASP A 19 -8.22 10.67 20.44
C ASP A 19 -7.68 10.87 19.01
N VAL A 20 -8.52 10.58 18.00
CA VAL A 20 -8.18 10.61 16.57
C VAL A 20 -7.64 11.98 16.19
N ASP A 21 -8.28 13.05 16.66
CA ASP A 21 -7.94 14.42 16.30
C ASP A 21 -6.59 14.82 16.89
N ALA A 22 -6.37 14.54 18.18
CA ALA A 22 -5.11 14.80 18.85
C ALA A 22 -3.93 14.05 18.21
N LEU A 23 -4.13 12.77 17.90
CA LEU A 23 -3.12 11.93 17.26
C LEU A 23 -2.80 12.42 15.84
N THR A 24 -3.82 12.74 15.06
CA THR A 24 -3.68 13.27 13.70
C THR A 24 -2.93 14.60 13.72
N ALA A 25 -3.28 15.52 14.63
CA ALA A 25 -2.60 16.80 14.76
C ALA A 25 -1.10 16.63 15.11
N ALA A 26 -0.77 15.71 16.01
CA ALA A 26 0.61 15.42 16.40
C ALA A 26 1.42 14.84 15.22
N ASN A 27 0.85 13.88 14.49
CA ASN A 27 1.50 13.25 13.34
C ASN A 27 1.72 14.24 12.18
N CYS A 28 0.69 15.02 11.84
CA CYS A 28 0.78 16.08 10.83
C CYS A 28 1.87 17.09 11.17
N LYS A 29 1.92 17.56 12.43
CA LYS A 29 2.95 18.51 12.87
C LYS A 29 4.36 17.96 12.69
N ALA A 30 4.60 16.70 13.06
CA ALA A 30 5.92 16.09 13.00
C ALA A 30 6.41 15.86 11.56
N ILE A 31 5.56 15.31 10.70
CA ILE A 31 5.90 15.05 9.30
C ILE A 31 6.12 16.35 8.54
N SER A 32 5.21 17.33 8.66
CA SER A 32 5.35 18.61 7.98
C SER A 32 6.64 19.34 8.39
N ALA A 33 6.97 19.37 9.68
CA ALA A 33 8.22 19.97 10.15
C ALA A 33 9.46 19.26 9.58
N SER A 34 9.41 17.93 9.47
CA SER A 34 10.53 17.14 8.94
C SER A 34 10.72 17.36 7.44
N LEU A 35 9.64 17.38 6.66
CA LEU A 35 9.70 17.62 5.21
C LEU A 35 10.16 19.04 4.89
N GLN A 36 9.73 20.04 5.67
CA GLN A 36 10.21 21.42 5.55
C GLN A 36 11.71 21.54 5.83
N ALA A 37 12.23 20.83 6.85
CA ALA A 37 13.64 20.90 7.20
C ALA A 37 14.56 20.29 6.12
N ILE A 38 14.09 19.22 5.46
CA ILE A 38 14.89 18.49 4.46
C ILE A 38 14.85 19.16 3.09
N HIS A 39 13.85 20.01 2.83
CA HIS A 39 13.67 20.71 1.55
C HIS A 39 13.57 19.74 0.36
N VAL A 40 12.67 18.75 0.47
CA VAL A 40 12.42 17.80 -0.63
C VAL A 40 11.49 18.39 -1.68
N ASP A 41 11.79 18.17 -2.96
CA ASP A 41 10.94 18.62 -4.07
C ASP A 41 9.80 17.63 -4.38
N THR A 42 9.93 16.37 -3.97
CA THR A 42 8.95 15.31 -4.24
C THR A 42 9.03 14.22 -3.17
N VAL A 43 7.87 13.68 -2.79
CA VAL A 43 7.75 12.52 -1.92
C VAL A 43 7.11 11.36 -2.69
N MET A 44 7.65 10.16 -2.51
CA MET A 44 7.01 8.91 -2.92
C MET A 44 6.62 8.12 -1.67
N ALA A 45 5.32 7.95 -1.45
CA ALA A 45 4.78 7.11 -0.40
C ALA A 45 4.54 5.71 -0.97
N VAL A 46 5.17 4.69 -0.39
CA VAL A 46 5.02 3.29 -0.84
C VAL A 46 4.30 2.50 0.23
N ASP A 47 3.20 1.88 -0.18
CA ASP A 47 2.34 1.01 0.63
C ASP A 47 2.36 -0.40 0.02
N LEU A 48 2.45 -1.41 0.88
CA LEU A 48 2.38 -2.81 0.50
C LEU A 48 1.02 -3.34 0.94
N GLY A 49 0.17 -3.76 0.01
CA GLY A 49 -1.15 -4.29 0.34
C GLY A 49 -2.27 -3.25 0.32
N GLY A 50 -1.99 -1.98 0.60
CA GLY A 50 -2.93 -0.88 0.34
C GLY A 50 -3.77 -0.45 1.54
N ASP A 51 -3.28 -0.66 2.76
CA ASP A 51 -3.98 -0.28 3.98
C ASP A 51 -4.13 1.24 4.15
N SER A 52 -3.27 2.03 3.52
CA SER A 52 -3.48 3.48 3.42
C SER A 52 -4.75 3.85 2.63
N LEU A 53 -5.30 2.94 1.81
CA LEU A 53 -6.53 3.14 1.03
C LEU A 53 -7.77 2.61 1.72
N THR A 54 -7.65 1.51 2.46
CA THR A 54 -8.78 0.79 3.08
C THR A 54 -8.88 1.06 4.58
N GLY A 55 -7.76 1.29 5.26
CA GLY A 55 -7.65 1.36 6.72
C GLY A 55 -7.10 0.10 7.39
N GLY A 56 -6.88 -0.97 6.61
CA GLY A 56 -6.46 -2.27 7.12
C GLY A 56 -7.45 -2.88 8.13
N VAL A 57 -6.96 -3.79 8.97
CA VAL A 57 -7.76 -4.51 9.98
C VAL A 57 -7.60 -3.99 11.41
N ASP A 58 -6.52 -3.26 11.69
CA ASP A 58 -6.10 -2.90 13.05
C ASP A 58 -7.12 -1.99 13.77
N PHE A 59 -7.94 -1.23 13.04
CA PHE A 59 -8.90 -0.28 13.60
C PHE A 59 -10.25 -0.29 12.85
N ALA A 60 -10.93 -1.44 12.79
CA ALA A 60 -12.19 -1.58 12.05
C ALA A 60 -13.27 -0.53 12.38
N SER A 61 -13.31 0.01 13.61
CA SER A 61 -14.25 1.06 14.01
C SER A 61 -13.73 2.49 13.85
N HIS A 62 -12.42 2.67 13.66
CA HIS A 62 -11.72 3.96 13.56
C HIS A 62 -10.54 3.84 12.60
N VAL A 63 -10.83 3.56 11.33
CA VAL A 63 -9.83 3.29 10.29
C VAL A 63 -8.81 4.42 10.15
N GLU A 64 -9.19 5.64 10.55
CA GLU A 64 -8.35 6.84 10.59
C GLU A 64 -7.14 6.67 11.50
N LEU A 65 -7.21 5.82 12.53
CA LEU A 65 -6.10 5.52 13.44
C LEU A 65 -5.03 4.60 12.82
N GLY A 66 -5.31 4.01 11.66
CA GLY A 66 -4.36 3.19 10.91
C GLY A 66 -3.07 3.97 10.63
N ARG A 67 -1.92 3.37 10.91
CA ARG A 67 -0.62 4.03 10.74
C ARG A 67 -0.45 4.58 9.32
N ASP A 68 -0.83 3.80 8.33
CA ASP A 68 -0.61 4.12 6.93
C ASP A 68 -1.59 5.22 6.46
N ARG A 69 -2.80 5.26 7.05
CA ARG A 69 -3.74 6.37 6.93
C ARG A 69 -3.20 7.66 7.54
N GLN A 70 -2.59 7.56 8.72
CA GLN A 70 -1.99 8.69 9.43
C GLN A 70 -0.81 9.29 8.67
N VAL A 71 0.05 8.44 8.07
CA VAL A 71 1.10 8.90 7.16
C VAL A 71 0.49 9.64 5.96
N LEU A 72 -0.49 9.04 5.30
CA LEU A 72 -1.11 9.63 4.12
C LEU A 72 -1.81 10.97 4.45
N HIS A 73 -2.47 11.06 5.60
CA HIS A 73 -3.06 12.31 6.06
C HIS A 73 -2.01 13.38 6.32
N ALA A 74 -0.92 13.02 7.01
CA ALA A 74 0.17 13.95 7.29
C ALA A 74 0.84 14.46 6.00
N LEU A 75 1.00 13.60 4.99
CA LEU A 75 1.51 14.00 3.68
C LEU A 75 0.58 14.99 2.98
N ARG A 76 -0.73 14.75 2.96
CA ARG A 76 -1.71 15.72 2.42
C ARG A 76 -1.64 17.06 3.16
N ALA A 77 -1.64 17.02 4.49
CA ALA A 77 -1.57 18.22 5.32
C ALA A 77 -0.25 19.01 5.18
N SER A 78 0.81 18.38 4.66
CA SER A 78 2.11 19.04 4.45
C SER A 78 2.10 20.09 3.34
N GLY A 79 1.14 20.02 2.41
CA GLY A 79 1.12 20.91 1.23
C GLY A 79 2.07 20.49 0.11
N LEU A 80 2.89 19.45 0.31
CA LEU A 80 3.83 18.99 -0.71
C LEU A 80 3.17 18.00 -1.66
N PRO A 81 3.39 18.13 -2.98
CA PRO A 81 3.00 17.10 -3.94
C PRO A 81 3.70 15.77 -3.63
N PHE A 82 2.95 14.68 -3.71
CA PHE A 82 3.51 13.35 -3.56
C PHE A 82 2.84 12.34 -4.49
N VAL A 83 3.56 11.26 -4.78
CA VAL A 83 3.01 10.09 -5.48
C VAL A 83 2.84 8.99 -4.45
N HIS A 84 1.63 8.44 -4.38
CA HIS A 84 1.33 7.30 -3.54
C HIS A 84 1.26 6.04 -4.39
N VAL A 85 2.06 5.04 -4.05
CA VAL A 85 2.19 3.78 -4.78
C VAL A 85 1.77 2.64 -3.87
N VAL A 86 0.69 1.94 -4.22
CA VAL A 86 0.30 0.68 -3.57
C VAL A 86 0.82 -0.48 -4.39
N LEU A 87 1.66 -1.33 -3.82
CA LEU A 87 2.20 -2.52 -4.47
C LEU A 87 1.41 -3.76 -4.06
N GLY A 88 0.94 -4.53 -5.05
CA GLY A 88 0.18 -5.76 -4.82
C GLY A 88 -1.04 -5.55 -3.92
N PRO A 89 -2.11 -4.89 -4.38
CA PRO A 89 -3.29 -4.60 -3.57
C PRO A 89 -3.86 -5.88 -2.91
N GLY A 90 -3.95 -5.88 -1.57
CA GLY A 90 -4.39 -7.00 -0.74
C GLY A 90 -3.32 -8.05 -0.40
N CYS A 91 -2.05 -7.88 -0.82
CA CYS A 91 -1.00 -8.88 -0.68
C CYS A 91 -0.58 -9.22 0.77
N ASP A 92 -0.97 -8.41 1.74
CA ASP A 92 -0.71 -8.58 3.17
C ASP A 92 -1.87 -9.22 3.94
N ALA A 93 -3.00 -9.49 3.27
CA ALA A 93 -4.25 -9.99 3.84
C ALA A 93 -4.95 -9.04 4.83
N GLU A 94 -4.64 -7.74 4.81
CA GLU A 94 -5.28 -6.73 5.67
C GLU A 94 -6.45 -6.02 4.98
N SER A 95 -6.62 -6.24 3.68
CA SER A 95 -7.68 -5.65 2.87
C SER A 95 -8.41 -6.71 2.04
N SER A 96 -9.75 -6.70 2.08
CA SER A 96 -10.56 -7.56 1.21
C SER A 96 -10.60 -7.04 -0.23
N GLU A 97 -10.93 -7.92 -1.18
CA GLU A 97 -11.11 -7.54 -2.59
C GLU A 97 -12.14 -6.41 -2.72
N ASP A 98 -13.29 -6.53 -2.06
CA ASP A 98 -14.37 -5.54 -2.14
C ASP A 98 -13.97 -4.18 -1.56
N ALA A 99 -13.31 -4.17 -0.40
CA ALA A 99 -12.82 -2.93 0.22
C ALA A 99 -11.81 -2.22 -0.67
N MET A 100 -10.90 -2.99 -1.27
CA MET A 100 -9.91 -2.45 -2.21
C MET A 100 -10.57 -1.90 -3.48
N ARG A 101 -11.53 -2.63 -4.08
CA ARG A 101 -12.30 -2.14 -5.25
C ARG A 101 -13.00 -0.83 -4.93
N ALA A 102 -13.65 -0.74 -3.78
CA ALA A 102 -14.33 0.48 -3.35
C ALA A 102 -13.34 1.65 -3.17
N ALA A 103 -12.20 1.40 -2.51
CA ALA A 103 -11.20 2.42 -2.28
C ALA A 103 -10.55 2.95 -3.58
N VAL A 104 -10.23 2.06 -4.52
CA VAL A 104 -9.68 2.44 -5.83
C VAL A 104 -10.70 3.22 -6.66
N ARG A 105 -11.97 2.79 -6.68
CA ARG A 105 -13.05 3.55 -7.35
C ARG A 105 -13.19 4.95 -6.76
N ALA A 106 -13.22 5.08 -5.44
CA ALA A 106 -13.33 6.37 -4.79
C ALA A 106 -12.12 7.28 -5.13
N ALA A 107 -10.91 6.72 -5.24
CA ALA A 107 -9.73 7.48 -5.67
C ALA A 107 -9.83 7.92 -7.14
N ASP A 108 -10.32 7.06 -8.03
CA ASP A 108 -10.56 7.38 -9.44
C ASP A 108 -11.63 8.48 -9.60
N GLU A 109 -12.73 8.40 -8.85
CA GLU A 109 -13.79 9.42 -8.82
C GLU A 109 -13.29 10.79 -8.35
N ARG A 110 -12.25 10.83 -7.50
CA ARG A 110 -11.56 12.06 -7.09
C ARG A 110 -10.49 12.53 -8.08
N GLY A 111 -10.26 11.80 -9.17
CA GLY A 111 -9.19 12.08 -10.13
C GLY A 111 -7.78 11.85 -9.56
N GLU A 112 -7.66 11.03 -8.52
CA GLU A 112 -6.38 10.70 -7.88
C GLU A 112 -5.70 9.52 -8.57
N LEU A 113 -6.42 8.63 -9.26
CA LEU A 113 -5.83 7.50 -9.95
C LEU A 113 -5.00 7.94 -11.16
N LEU A 114 -3.68 7.75 -11.08
CA LEU A 114 -2.75 8.04 -12.17
C LEU A 114 -2.62 6.88 -13.14
N GLY A 115 -2.79 5.65 -12.66
CA GLY A 115 -2.79 4.46 -13.48
C GLY A 115 -2.30 3.21 -12.75
N LEU A 116 -2.07 2.16 -13.54
CA LEU A 116 -1.53 0.88 -13.07
C LEU A 116 -0.06 0.77 -13.48
N LEU A 117 0.74 0.19 -12.59
CA LEU A 117 2.16 -0.07 -12.81
C LEU A 117 2.36 -1.58 -12.91
N PRO A 118 2.81 -2.14 -14.05
CA PRO A 118 3.26 -3.52 -14.12
C PRO A 118 4.45 -3.71 -13.17
N LEU A 119 4.42 -4.75 -12.34
CA LEU A 119 5.46 -5.00 -11.32
C LEU A 119 6.43 -6.12 -11.70
N GLU A 120 6.30 -6.73 -12.86
CA GLU A 120 7.05 -7.94 -13.24
C GLU A 120 8.56 -7.75 -13.06
N GLU A 121 9.14 -6.70 -13.64
CA GLU A 121 10.57 -6.42 -13.53
C GLU A 121 11.00 -6.12 -12.08
N ALA A 122 10.18 -5.37 -11.35
CA ALA A 122 10.43 -5.04 -9.95
C ALA A 122 10.36 -6.29 -9.06
N ILE A 123 9.40 -7.18 -9.29
CA ILE A 123 9.24 -8.44 -8.55
C ILE A 123 10.45 -9.35 -8.79
N VAL A 124 10.92 -9.47 -10.03
CA VAL A 124 12.13 -10.25 -10.35
C VAL A 124 13.32 -9.72 -9.55
N ALA A 125 13.60 -8.42 -9.64
CA ALA A 125 14.71 -7.80 -8.91
C ALA A 125 14.58 -7.92 -7.38
N MET A 126 13.39 -7.65 -6.82
CA MET A 126 13.15 -7.78 -5.37
C MET A 126 13.33 -9.22 -4.89
N SER A 127 12.92 -10.20 -5.71
CA SER A 127 12.96 -11.61 -5.33
C SER A 127 14.36 -12.18 -5.14
N GLU A 128 15.36 -11.59 -5.79
CA GLU A 128 16.78 -11.95 -5.63
C GLU A 128 17.27 -11.63 -4.20
N HIS A 129 16.66 -10.63 -3.56
CA HIS A 129 17.04 -10.14 -2.23
C HIS A 129 16.09 -10.61 -1.13
N SER A 130 14.93 -11.18 -1.46
CA SER A 130 13.91 -11.61 -0.49
C SER A 130 13.88 -13.11 -0.22
N CYS A 131 14.80 -13.89 -0.78
CA CYS A 131 14.82 -15.35 -0.72
C CYS A 131 14.93 -15.92 0.71
N SER A 132 15.40 -15.14 1.67
CA SER A 132 15.49 -15.51 3.10
C SER A 132 14.21 -15.20 3.89
N LEU A 133 13.26 -14.46 3.31
CA LEU A 133 11.98 -14.16 3.95
C LEU A 133 11.04 -15.35 3.89
N SER A 134 10.09 -15.44 4.83
CA SER A 134 9.08 -16.50 4.81
C SER A 134 8.18 -16.39 3.55
N PRO A 135 7.61 -17.51 3.06
CA PRO A 135 6.81 -17.50 1.83
C PRO A 135 5.59 -16.56 1.87
N ASN A 136 5.07 -16.27 3.06
CA ASN A 136 3.94 -15.37 3.27
C ASN A 136 4.32 -13.89 3.45
N ARG A 137 5.59 -13.51 3.21
CA ARG A 137 6.00 -12.10 3.16
C ARG A 137 5.72 -11.54 1.76
N THR A 138 5.31 -10.27 1.71
CA THR A 138 4.91 -9.58 0.48
C THR A 138 5.79 -9.89 -0.74
N PRO A 139 7.13 -9.73 -0.73
CA PRO A 139 7.93 -9.99 -1.93
C PRO A 139 7.76 -11.42 -2.48
N ASN A 140 7.64 -12.41 -1.60
CA ASN A 140 7.46 -13.81 -1.98
C ASN A 140 6.03 -14.12 -2.45
N VAL A 141 5.03 -13.42 -1.89
CA VAL A 141 3.64 -13.49 -2.38
C VAL A 141 3.53 -12.94 -3.80
N LEU A 142 4.13 -11.78 -4.07
CA LEU A 142 4.13 -11.18 -5.41
C LEU A 142 4.90 -12.07 -6.41
N LYS A 143 6.03 -12.65 -6.00
CA LYS A 143 6.78 -13.63 -6.81
C LYS A 143 5.94 -14.84 -7.16
N ALA A 144 5.26 -15.44 -6.18
CA ALA A 144 4.40 -16.59 -6.41
C ALA A 144 3.26 -16.26 -7.40
N ALA A 145 2.74 -15.03 -7.36
CA ALA A 145 1.74 -14.58 -8.32
C ALA A 145 2.30 -14.49 -9.75
N LEU A 146 3.51 -13.95 -9.91
CA LEU A 146 4.18 -13.89 -11.20
C LEU A 146 4.41 -15.29 -11.79
N GLU A 147 4.92 -16.21 -10.98
CA GLU A 147 5.14 -17.61 -11.38
C GLU A 147 3.82 -18.32 -11.72
N HIS A 148 2.76 -18.06 -10.96
CA HIS A 148 1.44 -18.62 -11.22
C HIS A 148 0.90 -18.16 -12.57
N LEU A 149 0.91 -16.85 -12.85
CA LEU A 149 0.39 -16.30 -14.09
C LEU A 149 1.19 -16.76 -15.32
N ALA A 150 2.50 -16.99 -15.17
CA ALA A 150 3.33 -17.56 -16.24
C ALA A 150 3.00 -19.04 -16.54
N ALA A 151 2.51 -19.78 -15.55
CA ALA A 151 2.18 -21.20 -15.67
C ALA A 151 0.75 -21.47 -16.18
N VAL A 152 -0.15 -20.47 -16.14
CA VAL A 152 -1.54 -20.61 -16.58
C VAL A 152 -1.65 -20.33 -18.10
N PRO A 153 -2.18 -21.27 -18.91
CA PRO A 153 -2.38 -21.05 -20.35
C PRO A 153 -3.39 -19.91 -20.61
N SER A 154 -3.10 -19.04 -21.60
CA SER A 154 -3.93 -17.86 -21.95
C SER A 154 -5.40 -18.18 -22.23
N ASP A 155 -5.68 -19.40 -22.66
CA ASP A 155 -7.00 -19.82 -23.15
C ASP A 155 -7.95 -20.26 -22.01
N ALA A 156 -7.44 -20.38 -20.78
CA ALA A 156 -8.22 -20.66 -19.57
C ALA A 156 -8.75 -19.40 -18.86
N ALA A 157 -8.48 -18.20 -19.41
CA ALA A 157 -8.76 -16.90 -18.81
C ALA A 157 -10.26 -16.54 -18.63
N GLY A 158 -11.18 -17.43 -19.01
CA GLY A 158 -12.63 -17.26 -18.87
C GLY A 158 -13.27 -17.84 -17.60
N GLY A 159 -12.51 -18.52 -16.74
CA GLY A 159 -12.98 -18.98 -15.42
C GLY A 159 -13.03 -17.85 -14.39
N PRO A 160 -13.73 -18.00 -13.25
CA PRO A 160 -13.66 -17.02 -12.16
C PRO A 160 -12.18 -16.74 -11.87
N ALA A 161 -11.75 -15.50 -12.06
CA ALA A 161 -10.36 -15.08 -12.00
C ALA A 161 -9.67 -15.79 -10.82
N ALA A 162 -8.69 -16.65 -11.12
CA ALA A 162 -8.07 -17.48 -10.11
C ALA A 162 -7.60 -16.59 -8.94
N ARG A 163 -7.90 -17.01 -7.71
CA ARG A 163 -7.60 -16.24 -6.51
C ARG A 163 -6.45 -16.86 -5.74
N CYS A 164 -5.55 -16.01 -5.25
CA CYS A 164 -4.56 -16.33 -4.25
C CYS A 164 -5.22 -16.24 -2.87
N VAL A 165 -5.17 -17.32 -2.09
CA VAL A 165 -5.57 -17.27 -0.68
C VAL A 165 -4.34 -16.93 0.16
N ILE A 166 -4.38 -15.78 0.83
CA ILE A 166 -3.28 -15.25 1.63
C ILE A 166 -3.74 -15.23 3.08
N SER A 167 -2.97 -15.87 3.97
CA SER A 167 -3.23 -15.88 5.41
C SER A 167 -2.07 -15.27 6.19
N ARG A 168 -2.33 -14.18 6.93
CA ARG A 168 -1.31 -13.44 7.67
C ARG A 168 -1.92 -12.75 8.89
N HIS A 169 -1.21 -12.78 10.01
CA HIS A 169 -1.61 -12.14 11.28
C HIS A 169 -3.04 -12.49 11.75
N GLY A 170 -3.51 -13.71 11.46
CA GLY A 170 -4.87 -14.16 11.82
C GLY A 170 -5.97 -13.79 10.80
N ASN A 171 -5.63 -13.02 9.76
CA ASN A 171 -6.54 -12.66 8.68
C ASN A 171 -6.32 -13.58 7.48
N THR A 172 -7.38 -13.83 6.72
CA THR A 172 -7.33 -14.57 5.47
C THR A 172 -8.13 -13.83 4.41
N GLN A 173 -7.49 -13.54 3.28
CA GLN A 173 -8.11 -12.87 2.15
C GLN A 173 -7.89 -13.69 0.87
N ALA A 174 -8.86 -13.60 -0.04
CA ALA A 174 -8.75 -14.19 -1.38
C ALA A 174 -8.63 -13.05 -2.39
N ILE A 175 -7.45 -12.90 -2.99
CA ILE A 175 -7.09 -11.78 -3.86
C ILE A 175 -6.87 -12.30 -5.29
N PRO A 176 -7.36 -11.61 -6.35
CA PRO A 176 -7.05 -12.00 -7.72
C PRO A 176 -5.54 -12.08 -7.96
N TRP A 177 -5.04 -13.17 -8.57
CA TRP A 177 -3.61 -13.30 -8.86
C TRP A 177 -3.06 -12.13 -9.70
N SER A 178 -3.87 -11.62 -10.64
CA SER A 178 -3.52 -10.48 -11.48
C SER A 178 -3.35 -9.16 -10.74
N TRP A 179 -3.90 -9.03 -9.53
CA TRP A 179 -3.67 -7.84 -8.71
C TRP A 179 -2.29 -7.83 -8.06
N LEU A 180 -1.78 -9.02 -7.74
CA LEU A 180 -0.50 -9.18 -7.06
C LEU A 180 0.71 -8.91 -7.97
N THR A 181 0.50 -8.70 -9.27
CA THR A 181 1.55 -8.32 -10.22
C THR A 181 1.41 -6.89 -10.73
N VAL A 182 0.51 -6.10 -10.13
CA VAL A 182 0.33 -4.68 -10.47
C VAL A 182 0.44 -3.79 -9.24
N GLY A 183 0.91 -2.58 -9.46
CA GLY A 183 0.87 -1.48 -8.51
C GLY A 183 -0.18 -0.45 -8.93
N LEU A 184 -0.70 0.29 -7.95
CA LEU A 184 -1.59 1.43 -8.17
C LEU A 184 -0.78 2.70 -7.95
N ALA A 185 -0.74 3.59 -8.95
CA ALA A 185 -0.17 4.92 -8.81
C ALA A 185 -1.29 5.93 -8.57
N LEU A 186 -1.15 6.70 -7.49
CA LEU A 186 -2.12 7.67 -7.04
C LEU A 186 -1.46 9.02 -6.82
N ARG A 187 -2.16 10.08 -7.21
CA ARG A 187 -1.76 11.45 -6.94
C ARG A 187 -2.08 11.80 -5.49
N GLY A 188 -1.04 12.15 -4.74
CA GLY A 188 -1.18 12.86 -3.49
C GLY A 188 -1.36 14.35 -3.75
N VAL A 189 -2.58 14.85 -3.54
CA VAL A 189 -2.89 16.28 -3.61
C VAL A 189 -3.09 16.80 -2.19
N PRO A 190 -2.53 17.98 -1.84
CA PRO A 190 -2.86 18.69 -0.61
C PRO A 190 -4.34 18.99 -0.44
#